data_AF-A0A0C2WCQ6-F1
#
_entry.id   AF-A0A0C2WCQ6-F1
#
_cell.length_a   1.000
_cell.length_b   1.000
_cell.length_c   1.000
_cell.angle_alpha   90.00
_cell.angle_beta   90.00
_cell.angle_gamma   90.00
#
_symmetry.space_group_name_H-M   'P 1'
#
loop_
_entity.id
_entity.type
_entity.pdbx_description
1 polymer ?
#
loop_
_entity_poly.entity_id
_entity_poly.type
_entity_poly.pdbx_seq_one_letter_code
_entity_poly.pdbx_strand_id
1 'polypeptide(L)'
;MESRDSLKLASLDGGGIWGMSQLEIMSNIMNRLNWDDAHNGPNERSAPYKHFDLIGGSGTGGLIAILFAKLQMSVEEASEEIWNVMEHVYNPANLSATQRTEALKRCIEDAMKRKGLPLDLRLATEKEEVCACFVVANSLAYVEGIIYLRTYPVPGKHSSTITVVDAVLATCAIQPYFATVRPISGTRAEEYIATRGIANPTYDVITEARLLFGEDAPVASLLSLGTGHSKTVDPRQDGDGNTLHRSLYDMMHANERRAQEIAFLIGVVGIYSRFSVNQDNLKAPMGHRDYLALVIQCTETYLLDSETESELETLRHNWTSQGVSITLAQLGEVIAVGQWFARHPRQTISLVNDILYPARKIDFKPSYQLGSMPLVDPSSVLLYEIWIKCLLYVIQEVPTGPLELLTVSKSWYMLIVDSPLLWTNVFLENSEDEASRVWTFLYLSTDSPLHIHIRTILPSNHSLELLHPHRSRIKTISIMPGYHTKIPTLSMYWDQWKWSTSYILTNFFDELTPSELENSHAESFRGAHGEYFISSLQFTLRGSSLETVFPEEQSQNRVDEKTEGAGLIDIWERHIHR
;
A
#
# COMPACT_ATOMS: atom_id res chain seq x y z
N MET A 1 17.26 -28.82 -14.75
CA MET A 1 17.17 -28.15 -13.43
C MET A 1 16.58 -29.15 -12.47
N GLU A 2 17.31 -29.52 -11.43
CA GLU A 2 16.70 -30.19 -10.29
C GLU A 2 15.58 -29.30 -9.75
N SER A 3 14.44 -29.91 -9.42
CA SER A 3 13.26 -29.25 -8.86
C SER A 3 13.68 -28.47 -7.61
N ARG A 4 13.89 -27.15 -7.72
CA ARG A 4 14.08 -26.29 -6.55
C ARG A 4 12.76 -26.23 -5.79
N ASP A 5 12.81 -26.64 -4.53
CA ASP A 5 11.74 -26.48 -3.56
C ASP A 5 11.46 -24.97 -3.40
N SER A 6 10.32 -24.49 -3.92
CA SER A 6 9.72 -23.16 -3.76
C SER A 6 10.63 -21.91 -3.70
N LEU A 7 10.42 -20.99 -4.64
CA LEU A 7 11.22 -19.77 -4.83
C LEU A 7 11.22 -18.83 -3.62
N LYS A 8 12.39 -18.25 -3.36
CA LYS A 8 12.61 -17.17 -2.38
C LYS A 8 12.99 -15.88 -3.10
N LEU A 9 12.14 -14.87 -2.99
CA LEU A 9 12.25 -13.60 -3.72
C LEU A 9 12.50 -12.44 -2.74
N ALA A 10 13.30 -11.45 -3.16
CA ALA A 10 13.51 -10.21 -2.41
C ALA A 10 13.30 -8.96 -3.27
N SER A 11 12.69 -7.94 -2.66
CA SER A 11 12.50 -6.59 -3.21
C SER A 11 13.15 -5.56 -2.29
N LEU A 12 14.04 -4.74 -2.83
CA LEU A 12 14.78 -3.71 -2.09
C LEU A 12 14.41 -2.30 -2.57
N ASP A 13 13.83 -1.50 -1.67
CA ASP A 13 13.35 -0.16 -1.99
C ASP A 13 14.48 0.84 -2.27
N GLY A 14 14.21 1.82 -3.13
CA GLY A 14 15.03 3.02 -3.27
C GLY A 14 14.70 4.05 -2.19
N GLY A 15 15.72 4.60 -1.51
CA GLY A 15 15.50 5.65 -0.50
C GLY A 15 16.76 6.35 0.01
N GLY A 16 17.89 6.22 -0.69
CA GLY A 16 19.10 6.99 -0.38
C GLY A 16 19.74 6.55 0.93
N ILE A 17 19.92 7.51 1.84
CA ILE A 17 20.65 7.35 3.12
C ILE A 17 20.14 6.21 4.01
N TRP A 18 18.88 5.84 3.86
CA TRP A 18 18.23 4.77 4.61
C TRP A 18 18.57 3.36 4.12
N GLY A 19 19.39 3.21 3.07
CA GLY A 19 19.88 1.90 2.61
C GLY A 19 20.60 1.09 3.71
N MET A 20 21.21 1.76 4.70
CA MET A 20 21.81 1.08 5.85
C MET A 20 20.78 0.29 6.68
N SER A 21 19.55 0.78 6.81
CA SER A 21 18.50 0.05 7.56
C SER A 21 18.17 -1.30 6.92
N GLN A 22 18.14 -1.37 5.58
CA GLN A 22 17.91 -2.63 4.86
C GLN A 22 19.03 -3.64 5.13
N LEU A 23 20.27 -3.18 5.24
CA LEU A 23 21.43 -4.03 5.54
C LEU A 23 21.39 -4.56 6.97
N GLU A 24 21.04 -3.72 7.95
CA GLU A 24 20.88 -4.16 9.34
C GLU A 24 19.76 -5.20 9.49
N ILE A 25 18.62 -4.98 8.82
CA ILE A 25 17.52 -5.95 8.79
C ILE A 25 17.98 -7.24 8.09
N MET A 26 18.66 -7.15 6.95
CA MET A 26 19.18 -8.32 6.23
C MET A 26 20.20 -9.09 7.09
N SER A 27 21.09 -8.41 7.79
CA SER A 27 22.06 -9.01 8.72
C SER A 27 21.34 -9.81 9.80
N ASN A 28 20.30 -9.22 10.39
CA ASN A 28 19.47 -9.83 11.39
C ASN A 28 18.73 -11.09 10.88
N ILE A 29 18.18 -11.05 9.66
CA ILE A 29 17.57 -12.20 8.99
C ILE A 29 18.60 -13.30 8.72
N MET A 30 19.73 -12.97 8.09
CA MET A 30 20.78 -13.95 7.77
C MET A 30 21.33 -14.61 9.04
N ASN A 31 21.53 -13.85 10.13
CA ASN A 31 21.99 -14.40 11.40
C ASN A 31 21.00 -15.39 12.02
N ARG A 32 19.69 -15.13 11.92
CA ARG A 32 18.64 -16.06 12.39
C ARG A 32 18.63 -17.36 11.59
N LEU A 33 18.75 -17.26 10.27
CA LEU A 33 18.78 -18.43 9.39
C LEU A 33 20.04 -19.29 9.62
N ASN A 34 21.18 -18.65 9.87
CA ASN A 34 22.45 -19.34 10.13
C ASN A 34 22.50 -20.05 11.49
N TRP A 35 21.68 -19.64 12.46
CA TRP A 35 21.71 -20.22 13.81
C TRP A 35 21.28 -21.69 13.84
N ASP A 36 20.37 -22.09 12.95
CA ASP A 36 19.87 -23.46 12.87
C ASP A 36 20.80 -24.38 12.04
N ASP A 37 21.67 -23.82 11.20
CA ASP A 37 22.67 -24.52 10.38
C ASP A 37 23.98 -24.81 11.13
N ALA A 38 23.90 -25.02 12.46
CA ALA A 38 25.03 -25.18 13.41
C ALA A 38 25.98 -26.37 13.14
N HIS A 39 25.91 -27.00 11.97
CA HIS A 39 26.87 -27.99 11.47
C HIS A 39 27.86 -27.41 10.46
N ASN A 40 27.62 -26.19 9.95
CA ASN A 40 28.55 -25.47 9.09
C ASN A 40 29.38 -24.50 9.95
N GLY A 41 30.70 -24.52 9.77
CA GLY A 41 31.63 -23.77 10.63
C GLY A 41 31.40 -22.25 10.60
N PRO A 42 31.92 -21.51 11.59
CA PRO A 42 31.67 -20.08 11.82
C PRO A 42 32.11 -19.11 10.69
N ASN A 43 32.72 -19.63 9.60
CA ASN A 43 33.25 -18.85 8.48
C ASN A 43 32.31 -18.78 7.26
N GLU A 44 31.14 -19.40 7.30
CA GLU A 44 30.10 -19.25 6.28
C GLU A 44 28.85 -18.63 6.87
N ARG A 45 28.93 -17.36 7.32
CA ARG A 45 27.70 -16.54 7.36
C ARG A 45 27.15 -16.55 5.94
N SER A 46 26.06 -17.26 5.72
CA SER A 46 25.49 -17.45 4.39
C SER A 46 25.16 -16.09 3.78
N ALA A 47 25.90 -15.72 2.74
CA ALA A 47 25.68 -14.47 2.03
C ALA A 47 24.28 -14.50 1.37
N PRO A 48 23.59 -13.35 1.25
CA PRO A 48 22.21 -13.31 0.76
C PRO A 48 21.99 -14.02 -0.59
N TYR A 49 22.98 -13.95 -1.50
CA TYR A 49 22.90 -14.62 -2.81
C TYR A 49 22.82 -16.15 -2.75
N LYS A 50 23.10 -16.78 -1.60
CA LYS A 50 22.94 -18.23 -1.41
C LYS A 50 21.50 -18.62 -1.03
N HIS A 51 20.69 -17.66 -0.57
CA HIS A 51 19.33 -17.91 -0.05
C HIS A 51 18.22 -17.48 -0.99
N PHE A 52 18.45 -16.46 -1.80
CA PHE A 52 17.45 -15.93 -2.72
C PHE A 52 17.65 -16.48 -4.13
N ASP A 53 16.54 -16.76 -4.81
CA ASP A 53 16.54 -17.10 -6.23
C ASP A 53 16.56 -15.84 -7.09
N LEU A 54 15.90 -14.78 -6.63
CA LEU A 54 15.82 -13.49 -7.33
C LEU A 54 15.79 -12.31 -6.35
N ILE A 55 16.66 -11.33 -6.59
CA ILE A 55 16.65 -10.04 -5.88
C ILE A 55 16.39 -8.91 -6.90
N GLY A 56 15.36 -8.11 -6.67
CA GLY A 56 15.09 -6.89 -7.42
C GLY A 56 15.31 -5.65 -6.56
N GLY A 57 15.84 -4.58 -7.15
CA GLY A 57 16.06 -3.34 -6.41
C GLY A 57 15.88 -2.06 -7.24
N SER A 58 15.54 -0.97 -6.56
CA SER A 58 15.50 0.39 -7.13
C SER A 58 16.41 1.32 -6.35
N GLY A 59 17.01 2.33 -7.01
CA GLY A 59 17.88 3.30 -6.34
C GLY A 59 19.00 2.62 -5.54
N THR A 60 19.12 3.01 -4.28
CA THR A 60 20.04 2.40 -3.31
C THR A 60 19.74 0.94 -3.04
N GLY A 61 18.47 0.51 -3.04
CA GLY A 61 18.12 -0.91 -2.99
C GLY A 61 18.61 -1.68 -4.22
N GLY A 62 18.64 -1.03 -5.39
CA GLY A 62 19.25 -1.58 -6.61
C GLY A 62 20.76 -1.75 -6.49
N LEU A 63 21.46 -0.78 -5.88
CA LEU A 63 22.87 -0.94 -5.53
C LEU A 63 23.08 -2.13 -4.59
N ILE A 64 22.32 -2.22 -3.49
CA ILE A 64 22.41 -3.34 -2.54
C ILE A 64 22.17 -4.70 -3.23
N ALA A 65 21.17 -4.78 -4.12
CA ALA A 65 20.88 -5.98 -4.90
C ALA A 65 22.08 -6.42 -5.74
N ILE A 66 22.76 -5.48 -6.40
CA ILE A 66 23.98 -5.75 -7.18
C ILE A 66 25.14 -6.20 -6.29
N LEU A 67 25.34 -5.55 -5.12
CA LEU A 67 26.39 -5.96 -4.17
C LEU A 67 26.19 -7.42 -3.73
N PHE A 68 24.95 -7.79 -3.38
CA PHE A 68 24.61 -9.14 -2.96
C PHE A 68 24.72 -10.16 -4.09
N ALA A 69 23.94 -10.00 -5.17
CA ALA A 69 23.80 -11.05 -6.17
C ALA A 69 24.95 -11.07 -7.19
N LYS A 70 25.36 -9.89 -7.68
CA LYS A 70 26.35 -9.81 -8.77
C LYS A 70 27.79 -9.79 -8.25
N LEU A 71 28.06 -9.03 -7.18
CA LEU A 71 29.38 -8.96 -6.58
C LEU A 71 29.60 -10.01 -5.48
N GLN A 72 28.56 -10.81 -5.18
CA GLN A 72 28.59 -11.92 -4.21
C GLN A 72 29.15 -11.49 -2.86
N MET A 73 28.71 -10.33 -2.39
CA MET A 73 29.14 -9.78 -1.11
C MET A 73 28.34 -10.36 0.06
N SER A 74 28.99 -10.52 1.21
CA SER A 74 28.29 -10.74 2.48
C SER A 74 27.54 -9.47 2.90
N VAL A 75 26.68 -9.57 3.93
CA VAL A 75 26.00 -8.39 4.45
C VAL A 75 27.00 -7.38 5.02
N GLU A 76 28.05 -7.86 5.69
CA GLU A 76 29.11 -7.03 6.26
C GLU A 76 29.92 -6.31 5.18
N GLU A 77 30.35 -7.02 4.14
CA GLU A 77 31.04 -6.40 2.99
C GLU A 77 30.16 -5.34 2.33
N ALA A 78 28.88 -5.65 2.09
CA ALA A 78 27.95 -4.70 1.49
C ALA A 78 27.70 -3.47 2.39
N SER A 79 27.65 -3.65 3.72
CA SER A 79 27.50 -2.57 4.69
C SER A 79 28.66 -1.57 4.64
N GLU A 80 29.90 -2.04 4.51
CA GLU A 80 31.06 -1.16 4.37
C GLU A 80 30.97 -0.33 3.07
N GLU A 81 30.55 -0.95 1.97
CA GLU A 81 30.42 -0.26 0.69
C GLU A 81 29.27 0.75 0.65
N ILE A 82 28.12 0.40 1.24
CA ILE A 82 27.00 1.34 1.37
C ILE A 82 27.36 2.49 2.32
N TRP A 83 28.06 2.23 3.42
CA TRP A 83 28.56 3.28 4.30
C TRP A 83 29.40 4.31 3.54
N ASN A 84 30.36 3.83 2.74
CA ASN A 84 31.20 4.69 1.90
C ASN A 84 30.37 5.54 0.93
N VAL A 85 29.35 4.95 0.30
CA VAL A 85 28.42 5.66 -0.58
C VAL A 85 27.64 6.71 0.20
N MET A 86 27.14 6.42 1.40
CA MET A 86 26.41 7.41 2.18
C MET A 86 27.28 8.60 2.57
N GLU A 87 28.51 8.34 3.04
CA GLU A 87 29.45 9.39 3.45
C GLU A 87 29.86 10.31 2.29
N HIS A 88 30.12 9.75 1.11
CA HIS A 88 30.71 10.51 -0.01
C HIS A 88 29.70 10.97 -1.05
N VAL A 89 28.51 10.36 -1.11
CA VAL A 89 27.50 10.61 -2.16
C VAL A 89 26.24 11.26 -1.60
N TYR A 90 25.70 10.82 -0.46
CA TYR A 90 24.41 11.30 0.04
C TYR A 90 24.53 12.37 1.14
N ASN A 91 25.51 12.25 2.05
CA ASN A 91 25.74 13.22 3.13
C ASN A 91 26.20 14.61 2.66
N PRO A 92 27.02 14.76 1.59
CA PRO A 92 27.48 16.08 1.18
C PRO A 92 26.35 16.94 0.57
N ALA A 93 26.05 18.07 1.20
CA ALA A 93 25.02 19.00 0.73
C ALA A 93 25.40 19.72 -0.59
N ASN A 94 26.68 20.05 -0.77
CA ASN A 94 27.13 20.98 -1.82
C ASN A 94 27.69 20.32 -3.09
N LEU A 95 27.36 19.06 -3.37
CA LEU A 95 27.78 18.41 -4.62
C LEU A 95 26.82 18.73 -5.76
N SER A 96 27.37 19.20 -6.88
CA SER A 96 26.64 19.27 -8.14
C SER A 96 26.26 17.86 -8.64
N ALA A 97 25.27 17.79 -9.53
CA ALA A 97 24.79 16.52 -10.10
C ALA A 97 25.92 15.66 -10.69
N THR A 98 26.83 16.28 -11.45
CA THR A 98 28.00 15.61 -12.03
C THR A 98 28.98 15.16 -10.96
N GLN A 99 29.30 16.01 -9.98
CA GLN A 99 30.23 15.65 -8.90
C GLN A 99 29.70 14.49 -8.05
N ARG A 100 28.38 14.47 -7.78
CA ARG A 100 27.72 13.41 -7.02
C ARG A 100 27.73 12.07 -7.77
N THR A 101 27.47 12.12 -9.07
CA THR A 101 27.54 10.93 -9.95
C THR A 101 28.96 10.37 -10.03
N GLU A 102 29.96 11.24 -10.15
CA GLU A 102 31.37 10.83 -10.16
C GLU A 102 31.84 10.32 -8.80
N ALA A 103 31.30 10.84 -7.69
CA ALA A 103 31.54 10.27 -6.36
C ALA A 103 30.97 8.85 -6.26
N LEU A 104 29.72 8.64 -6.69
CA LEU A 104 29.11 7.31 -6.72
C LEU A 104 29.92 6.34 -7.58
N LYS A 105 30.31 6.77 -8.79
CA LYS A 105 31.13 5.96 -9.70
C LYS A 105 32.42 5.48 -9.02
N ARG A 106 33.16 6.39 -8.38
CA ARG A 106 34.40 6.06 -7.67
C ARG A 106 34.18 5.05 -6.54
N CYS A 107 33.13 5.22 -5.73
CA CYS A 107 32.79 4.26 -4.68
C CYS A 107 32.62 2.84 -5.24
N ILE A 108 31.89 2.68 -6.35
CA ILE A 108 31.64 1.37 -6.96
C ILE A 108 32.88 0.79 -7.64
N GLU A 109 33.64 1.61 -8.35
CA GLU A 109 34.90 1.16 -8.96
C GLU A 109 35.89 0.68 -7.90
N ASP A 110 35.96 1.34 -6.74
CA ASP A 110 36.83 0.94 -5.65
C ASP A 110 36.35 -0.33 -4.96
N ALA A 111 35.03 -0.51 -4.78
CA ALA A 111 34.43 -1.76 -4.32
C ALA A 111 34.77 -2.93 -5.25
N MET A 112 34.65 -2.72 -6.58
CA MET A 112 34.99 -3.74 -7.58
C MET A 112 36.49 -4.08 -7.57
N LYS A 113 37.37 -3.08 -7.44
CA LYS A 113 38.83 -3.29 -7.31
C LYS A 113 39.15 -4.11 -6.06
N ARG A 114 38.51 -3.84 -4.93
CA ARG A 114 38.67 -4.62 -3.68
C ARG A 114 38.26 -6.09 -3.86
N LYS A 115 37.21 -6.37 -4.64
CA LYS A 115 36.82 -7.75 -5.02
C LYS A 115 37.65 -8.36 -6.15
N GLY A 116 38.61 -7.62 -6.72
CA GLY A 116 39.43 -8.09 -7.84
C GLY A 116 38.66 -8.23 -9.16
N LEU A 117 37.57 -7.48 -9.33
CA LEU A 117 36.71 -7.52 -10.51
C LEU A 117 37.08 -6.41 -11.51
N PRO A 118 36.99 -6.69 -12.83
CA PRO A 118 37.30 -5.69 -13.85
C PRO A 118 36.19 -4.64 -13.96
N LEU A 119 36.54 -3.37 -14.20
CA LEU A 119 35.58 -2.26 -14.23
C LEU A 119 34.62 -2.30 -15.43
N ASP A 120 35.01 -2.98 -16.51
CA ASP A 120 34.19 -3.23 -17.69
C ASP A 120 33.34 -4.51 -17.57
N LEU A 121 33.24 -5.10 -16.36
CA LEU A 121 32.38 -6.24 -16.09
C LEU A 121 30.94 -5.94 -16.52
N ARG A 122 30.42 -6.75 -17.43
CA ARG A 122 29.03 -6.69 -17.88
C ARG A 122 28.09 -7.13 -16.77
N LEU A 123 26.95 -6.45 -16.69
CA LEU A 123 25.90 -6.82 -15.74
C LEU A 123 25.34 -8.22 -16.07
N ALA A 124 24.93 -8.43 -17.32
CA ALA A 124 24.47 -9.73 -17.80
C ALA A 124 25.64 -10.65 -18.13
N THR A 125 25.60 -11.87 -17.62
CA THR A 125 26.57 -12.93 -17.94
C THR A 125 25.90 -14.13 -18.58
N GLU A 126 26.62 -14.82 -19.47
CA GLU A 126 26.14 -16.06 -20.12
C GLU A 126 26.14 -17.27 -19.17
N LYS A 127 26.81 -17.14 -18.01
CA LYS A 127 26.81 -18.17 -16.97
C LYS A 127 25.59 -18.02 -16.07
N GLU A 128 25.00 -19.15 -15.72
CA GLU A 128 23.95 -19.24 -14.70
C GLU A 128 24.49 -18.70 -13.36
N GLU A 129 23.87 -17.64 -12.86
CA GLU A 129 24.20 -17.07 -11.56
C GLU A 129 23.46 -17.85 -10.46
N VAL A 130 24.06 -17.90 -9.25
CA VAL A 130 23.47 -18.58 -8.09
C VAL A 130 22.14 -17.90 -7.68
N CYS A 131 22.14 -16.58 -7.67
CA CYS A 131 20.99 -15.71 -7.42
C CYS A 131 20.84 -14.75 -8.59
N ALA A 132 19.68 -14.75 -9.24
CA ALA A 132 19.38 -13.79 -10.28
C ALA A 132 19.16 -12.39 -9.69
N CYS A 133 19.48 -11.36 -10.45
CA CYS A 133 19.26 -9.98 -10.02
C CYS A 133 18.83 -9.08 -11.16
N PHE A 134 17.99 -8.10 -10.84
CA PHE A 134 17.73 -6.98 -11.72
C PHE A 134 17.59 -5.68 -10.94
N VAL A 135 17.88 -4.58 -11.62
CA VAL A 135 17.62 -3.23 -11.10
C VAL A 135 16.77 -2.45 -12.08
N VAL A 136 15.98 -1.52 -11.54
CA VAL A 136 15.06 -0.68 -12.34
C VAL A 136 15.65 0.70 -12.61
N ALA A 137 15.44 1.19 -13.83
CA ALA A 137 15.77 2.54 -14.25
C ALA A 137 14.72 3.02 -15.27
N ASN A 138 14.75 4.29 -15.64
CA ASN A 138 13.91 4.84 -16.70
C ASN A 138 14.78 5.42 -17.81
N SER A 139 14.27 5.40 -19.04
CA SER A 139 14.87 6.19 -20.12
C SER A 139 14.53 7.66 -19.91
N LEU A 140 15.49 8.56 -20.11
CA LEU A 140 15.23 9.99 -20.15
C LEU A 140 14.25 10.36 -21.29
N ALA A 141 14.29 9.62 -22.40
CA ALA A 141 13.43 9.87 -23.56
C ALA A 141 11.99 9.39 -23.32
N TYR A 142 11.79 8.41 -22.44
CA TYR A 142 10.49 7.86 -22.09
C TYR A 142 10.42 7.54 -20.60
N VAL A 143 10.10 8.56 -19.82
CA VAL A 143 10.18 8.54 -18.35
C VAL A 143 9.06 7.70 -17.71
N GLU A 144 8.02 7.31 -18.45
CA GLU A 144 6.94 6.46 -17.94
C GLU A 144 7.27 4.96 -18.00
N GLY A 145 8.25 4.56 -18.83
CA GLY A 145 8.63 3.17 -19.01
C GLY A 145 9.72 2.72 -18.05
N ILE A 146 9.50 1.59 -17.39
CA ILE A 146 10.53 0.91 -16.59
C ILE A 146 11.45 0.12 -17.50
N ILE A 147 12.75 0.31 -17.32
CA ILE A 147 13.81 -0.48 -17.91
C ILE A 147 14.40 -1.38 -16.82
N TYR A 148 14.40 -2.67 -17.12
CA TYR A 148 14.99 -3.70 -16.27
C TYR A 148 16.41 -4.02 -16.74
N LEU A 149 17.39 -3.69 -15.91
CA LEU A 149 18.80 -4.01 -16.12
C LEU A 149 19.11 -5.31 -15.37
N ARG A 150 19.29 -6.41 -16.11
CA ARG A 150 19.32 -7.79 -15.57
C ARG A 150 20.73 -8.37 -15.55
N THR A 151 20.98 -9.28 -14.61
CA THR A 151 22.19 -10.11 -14.57
C THR A 151 22.06 -11.41 -15.38
N TYR A 152 20.84 -11.75 -15.79
CA TYR A 152 20.49 -12.95 -16.54
C TYR A 152 19.92 -12.62 -17.94
N PRO A 153 20.08 -13.54 -18.91
CA PRO A 153 19.46 -13.38 -20.23
C PRO A 153 17.96 -13.67 -20.19
N VAL A 154 17.21 -13.02 -21.07
CA VAL A 154 15.77 -13.27 -21.27
C VAL A 154 15.53 -13.73 -22.71
N PRO A 155 14.78 -14.82 -22.95
CA PRO A 155 14.44 -15.27 -24.28
C PRO A 155 13.79 -14.16 -25.13
N GLY A 156 14.28 -13.95 -26.35
CA GLY A 156 13.73 -12.96 -27.28
C GLY A 156 14.11 -11.50 -27.02
N LYS A 157 14.91 -11.19 -25.99
CA LYS A 157 15.50 -9.86 -25.77
C LYS A 157 17.02 -9.92 -25.98
N HIS A 158 17.58 -8.86 -26.57
CA HIS A 158 19.03 -8.73 -26.67
C HIS A 158 19.64 -8.54 -25.28
N SER A 159 20.70 -9.30 -24.96
CA SER A 159 21.45 -9.11 -23.72
C SER A 159 22.03 -7.70 -23.68
N SER A 160 21.74 -6.97 -22.61
CA SER A 160 22.29 -5.63 -22.43
C SER A 160 23.81 -5.69 -22.33
N THR A 161 24.49 -4.76 -23.01
CA THR A 161 25.95 -4.60 -22.92
C THR A 161 26.37 -3.74 -21.73
N ILE A 162 25.42 -3.26 -20.92
CA ILE A 162 25.66 -2.36 -19.79
C ILE A 162 26.63 -2.99 -18.78
N THR A 163 27.55 -2.17 -18.27
CA THR A 163 28.47 -2.57 -17.20
C THR A 163 27.78 -2.55 -15.84
N VAL A 164 28.36 -3.22 -14.85
CA VAL A 164 27.88 -3.16 -13.47
C VAL A 164 27.88 -1.71 -12.95
N VAL A 165 28.96 -0.96 -13.23
CA VAL A 165 29.08 0.44 -12.84
C VAL A 165 27.97 1.29 -13.45
N ASP A 166 27.77 1.18 -14.78
CA ASP A 166 26.73 1.96 -15.47
C ASP A 166 25.32 1.62 -14.97
N ALA A 167 25.07 0.34 -14.63
CA ALA A 167 23.78 -0.08 -14.08
C ALA A 167 23.50 0.50 -12.70
N VAL A 168 24.50 0.52 -11.82
CA VAL A 168 24.40 1.18 -10.50
C VAL A 168 24.16 2.68 -10.67
N LEU A 169 24.91 3.33 -11.55
CA LEU A 169 24.74 4.75 -11.81
C LEU A 169 23.31 5.03 -12.31
N ALA A 170 22.82 4.22 -13.26
CA ALA A 170 21.49 4.39 -13.85
C ALA A 170 20.36 4.27 -12.81
N THR A 171 20.38 3.23 -11.97
CA THR A 171 19.34 3.04 -10.93
C THR A 171 19.37 4.13 -9.85
N CYS A 172 20.55 4.70 -9.55
CA CYS A 172 20.72 5.74 -8.53
C CYS A 172 20.61 7.18 -9.04
N ALA A 173 20.48 7.40 -10.35
CA ALA A 173 20.50 8.72 -10.99
C ALA A 173 19.20 9.55 -10.78
N ILE A 174 18.88 9.88 -9.52
CA ILE A 174 17.70 10.67 -9.13
C ILE A 174 17.85 12.10 -9.63
N GLN A 175 16.94 12.54 -10.51
CA GLN A 175 16.96 13.89 -11.07
C GLN A 175 16.35 14.93 -10.11
N PRO A 176 16.90 16.17 -10.06
CA PRO A 176 18.08 16.69 -10.79
C PRO A 176 19.41 16.51 -10.02
N TYR A 177 19.44 15.68 -8.98
CA TYR A 177 20.56 15.59 -8.02
C TYR A 177 21.75 14.76 -8.49
N PHE A 178 21.53 13.93 -9.50
CA PHE A 178 22.54 13.14 -10.18
C PHE A 178 22.50 13.47 -11.67
N ALA A 179 23.64 13.36 -12.35
CA ALA A 179 23.71 13.49 -13.80
C ALA A 179 23.05 12.27 -14.46
N THR A 180 22.54 12.46 -15.67
CA THR A 180 22.01 11.36 -16.48
C THR A 180 23.14 10.43 -16.89
N VAL A 181 22.83 9.15 -17.05
CA VAL A 181 23.84 8.12 -17.32
C VAL A 181 23.77 7.67 -18.77
N ARG A 182 24.91 7.76 -19.46
CA ARG A 182 25.09 7.23 -20.81
C ARG A 182 26.02 6.02 -20.74
N PRO A 183 25.53 4.78 -20.97
CA PRO A 183 26.37 3.59 -20.90
C PRO A 183 27.50 3.66 -21.92
N ILE A 184 28.68 3.23 -21.51
CA ILE A 184 29.90 3.31 -22.34
C ILE A 184 29.80 2.37 -23.55
N SER A 185 29.06 1.26 -23.41
CA SER A 185 28.99 0.15 -24.35
C SER A 185 27.69 0.11 -25.18
N GLY A 186 26.88 1.17 -25.16
CA GLY A 186 25.59 1.23 -25.86
C GLY A 186 25.71 1.65 -27.33
N THR A 187 25.10 0.90 -28.25
CA THR A 187 24.95 1.28 -29.67
C THR A 187 23.86 2.35 -29.89
N ARG A 188 23.02 2.59 -28.88
CA ARG A 188 22.02 3.65 -28.85
C ARG A 188 22.38 4.70 -27.81
N ALA A 189 22.24 5.97 -28.18
CA ALA A 189 22.39 7.13 -27.31
C ALA A 189 21.20 7.27 -26.33
N GLU A 190 20.83 6.19 -25.63
CA GLU A 190 19.79 6.20 -24.61
C GLU A 190 20.42 6.63 -23.28
N GLU A 191 19.87 7.69 -22.68
CA GLU A 191 20.27 8.14 -21.35
C GLU A 191 19.32 7.57 -20.30
N TYR A 192 19.90 7.17 -19.16
CA TYR A 192 19.16 6.57 -18.06
C TYR A 192 19.09 7.51 -16.86
N ILE A 193 17.98 7.40 -16.14
CA ILE A 193 17.71 8.05 -14.86
C ILE A 193 17.09 7.04 -13.89
N ALA A 194 17.11 7.35 -12.59
CA ALA A 194 16.42 6.55 -11.59
C ALA A 194 14.89 6.59 -11.79
N THR A 195 14.19 5.59 -11.26
CA THR A 195 12.73 5.58 -11.22
C THR A 195 12.17 6.79 -10.48
N ARG A 196 11.16 7.43 -11.06
CA ARG A 196 10.48 8.59 -10.46
C ARG A 196 9.26 8.15 -9.66
N GLY A 197 9.07 8.75 -8.49
CA GLY A 197 7.92 8.49 -7.63
C GLY A 197 8.10 7.22 -6.80
N ILE A 198 7.47 6.12 -7.21
CA ILE A 198 7.48 4.85 -6.46
C ILE A 198 8.73 4.05 -6.84
N ALA A 199 9.56 3.76 -5.85
CA ALA A 199 10.81 3.00 -5.96
C ALA A 199 10.78 1.70 -5.15
N ASN A 200 9.58 1.13 -4.92
CA ASN A 200 9.39 -0.22 -4.40
C ASN A 200 9.16 -1.18 -5.58
N PRO A 201 10.14 -2.04 -5.94
CA PRO A 201 10.08 -2.89 -7.12
C PRO A 201 9.36 -4.23 -6.88
N THR A 202 8.52 -4.37 -5.85
CA THR A 202 7.93 -5.69 -5.52
C THR A 202 7.07 -6.25 -6.67
N TYR A 203 6.29 -5.40 -7.36
CA TYR A 203 5.55 -5.83 -8.55
C TYR A 203 6.47 -6.23 -9.71
N ASP A 204 7.59 -5.53 -9.85
CA ASP A 204 8.62 -5.84 -10.84
C ASP A 204 9.28 -7.18 -10.54
N VAL A 205 9.56 -7.48 -9.26
CA VAL A 205 10.15 -8.76 -8.83
C VAL A 205 9.26 -9.92 -9.24
N ILE A 206 7.95 -9.78 -9.08
CA ILE A 206 6.98 -10.83 -9.43
C ILE A 206 6.89 -10.99 -10.95
N THR A 207 6.87 -9.88 -11.67
CA THR A 207 6.87 -9.87 -13.14
C THR A 207 8.12 -10.56 -13.70
N GLU A 208 9.28 -10.26 -13.15
CA GLU A 208 10.55 -10.83 -13.57
C GLU A 208 10.72 -12.28 -13.11
N ALA A 209 10.21 -12.65 -11.93
CA ALA A 209 10.18 -14.04 -11.49
C ALA A 209 9.34 -14.91 -12.44
N ARG A 210 8.15 -14.43 -12.87
CA ARG A 210 7.31 -15.12 -13.86
C ARG A 210 8.05 -15.36 -15.16
N LEU A 211 8.78 -14.35 -15.62
CA LEU A 211 9.57 -14.41 -16.85
C LEU A 211 10.74 -15.39 -16.75
N LEU A 212 11.40 -15.48 -15.59
CA LEU A 212 12.61 -16.26 -15.40
C LEU A 212 12.33 -17.73 -15.04
N PHE A 213 11.38 -17.98 -14.15
CA PHE A 213 11.12 -19.31 -13.59
C PHE A 213 9.86 -19.98 -14.15
N GLY A 214 9.02 -19.24 -14.87
CA GLY A 214 7.76 -19.72 -15.41
C GLY A 214 6.59 -19.59 -14.44
N GLU A 215 5.38 -19.65 -14.98
CA GLU A 215 4.13 -19.36 -14.27
C GLU A 215 3.79 -20.37 -13.15
N ASP A 216 4.18 -21.64 -13.33
CA ASP A 216 3.86 -22.73 -12.41
C ASP A 216 4.83 -22.84 -11.22
N ALA A 217 5.90 -22.03 -11.20
CA ALA A 217 6.89 -22.12 -10.14
C ALA A 217 6.27 -21.66 -8.80
N PRO A 218 6.37 -22.49 -7.73
CA PRO A 218 5.87 -22.13 -6.41
C PRO A 218 6.76 -21.06 -5.76
N VAL A 219 6.17 -20.13 -5.02
CA VAL A 219 6.85 -19.11 -4.22
C VAL A 219 6.61 -19.42 -2.75
N ALA A 220 7.69 -19.60 -1.98
CA ALA A 220 7.63 -19.77 -0.53
C ALA A 220 7.72 -18.44 0.21
N SER A 221 8.45 -17.46 -0.33
CA SER A 221 8.65 -16.18 0.33
C SER A 221 8.87 -15.05 -0.65
N LEU A 222 8.29 -13.90 -0.32
CA LEU A 222 8.52 -12.61 -0.94
C LEU A 222 8.85 -11.59 0.16
N LEU A 223 10.15 -11.35 0.34
CA LEU A 223 10.66 -10.37 1.28
C LEU A 223 10.70 -8.97 0.63
N SER A 224 10.15 -7.96 1.30
CA SER A 224 10.24 -6.56 0.87
C SER A 224 10.92 -5.73 1.97
N LEU A 225 12.08 -5.15 1.66
CA LEU A 225 12.82 -4.30 2.60
C LEU A 225 12.66 -2.82 2.23
N GLY A 226 12.08 -2.08 3.16
CA GLY A 226 11.83 -0.65 3.05
C GLY A 226 13.02 0.21 3.48
N THR A 227 13.00 1.46 3.05
CA THR A 227 13.90 2.51 3.53
C THR A 227 13.31 3.34 4.67
N GLY A 228 12.32 2.78 5.39
CA GLY A 228 11.61 3.41 6.49
C GLY A 228 10.49 4.36 6.08
N HIS A 229 9.63 4.72 7.04
CA HIS A 229 8.49 5.60 6.83
C HIS A 229 8.20 6.48 8.06
N SER A 230 7.68 7.70 7.87
CA SER A 230 7.12 8.54 8.94
C SER A 230 5.60 8.63 8.75
N LYS A 231 4.80 8.60 9.83
CA LYS A 231 3.38 8.96 9.80
C LYS A 231 3.19 10.47 10.05
N THR A 232 4.19 11.12 10.63
CA THR A 232 4.17 12.54 10.97
C THR A 232 5.00 13.34 9.97
N VAL A 233 4.35 14.13 9.12
CA VAL A 233 5.06 15.11 8.27
C VAL A 233 5.47 16.27 9.18
N ASP A 234 6.77 16.40 9.50
CA ASP A 234 7.26 17.57 10.24
C ASP A 234 7.22 18.80 9.32
N PRO A 235 6.33 19.79 9.56
CA PRO A 235 6.18 20.95 8.68
C PRO A 235 7.32 21.97 8.80
N ARG A 236 8.31 21.74 9.69
CA ARG A 236 9.34 22.72 10.04
C ARG A 236 10.64 22.58 9.24
N GLN A 237 10.76 21.61 8.35
CA GLN A 237 11.92 21.47 7.46
C GLN A 237 11.79 22.25 6.14
N ASP A 238 10.94 23.28 6.09
CA ASP A 238 10.93 24.31 5.03
C ASP A 238 12.09 25.31 5.20
N GLY A 239 13.29 24.78 5.40
CA GLY A 239 14.55 25.53 5.29
C GLY A 239 15.24 25.16 3.97
N ASP A 240 15.64 26.18 3.21
CA ASP A 240 16.24 26.20 1.87
C ASP A 240 17.58 25.44 1.72
N GLY A 241 17.71 24.22 2.26
CA GLY A 241 19.01 23.57 2.50
C GLY A 241 19.32 22.30 1.70
N ASN A 242 18.37 21.38 1.50
CA ASN A 242 18.70 20.12 0.81
C ASN A 242 17.47 19.42 0.18
N THR A 243 17.17 19.76 -1.08
CA THR A 243 15.98 19.27 -1.79
C THR A 243 16.06 17.78 -2.16
N LEU A 244 17.26 17.16 -2.16
CA LEU A 244 17.45 15.72 -2.35
C LEU A 244 16.81 14.92 -1.21
N HIS A 245 17.04 15.30 0.05
CA HIS A 245 16.46 14.59 1.19
C HIS A 245 14.93 14.62 1.15
N ARG A 246 14.32 15.75 0.80
CA ARG A 246 12.86 15.86 0.63
C ARG A 246 12.35 14.91 -0.44
N SER A 247 13.02 14.85 -1.59
CA SER A 247 12.65 13.92 -2.67
C SER A 247 12.77 12.45 -2.24
N LEU A 248 13.75 12.12 -1.40
CA LEU A 248 13.90 10.78 -0.81
C LEU A 248 12.79 10.47 0.20
N TYR A 249 12.38 11.42 1.04
CA TYR A 249 11.24 11.24 1.95
C TYR A 249 9.92 11.02 1.20
N ASP A 250 9.64 11.81 0.16
CA ASP A 250 8.44 11.64 -0.67
C ASP A 250 8.41 10.25 -1.33
N MET A 251 9.57 9.78 -1.79
CA MET A 251 9.77 8.43 -2.34
C MET A 251 9.51 7.36 -1.27
N MET A 252 10.04 7.52 -0.05
CA MET A 252 9.80 6.59 1.07
C MET A 252 8.31 6.44 1.39
N HIS A 253 7.56 7.53 1.46
CA HIS A 253 6.10 7.46 1.65
C HIS A 253 5.40 6.74 0.50
N ALA A 254 5.83 6.97 -0.74
CA ALA A 254 5.27 6.32 -1.92
C ALA A 254 5.57 4.80 -1.93
N ASN A 255 6.76 4.41 -1.50
CA ASN A 255 7.16 3.02 -1.34
C ASN A 255 6.32 2.31 -0.28
N GLU A 256 6.04 2.97 0.84
CA GLU A 256 5.24 2.40 1.92
C GLU A 256 3.78 2.22 1.49
N ARG A 257 3.20 3.18 0.74
CA ARG A 257 1.88 3.00 0.12
C ARG A 257 1.83 1.76 -0.79
N ARG A 258 2.85 1.56 -1.63
CA ARG A 258 2.95 0.34 -2.46
C ARG A 258 3.02 -0.92 -1.60
N ALA A 259 3.82 -0.90 -0.54
CA ALA A 259 3.94 -2.06 0.35
C ALA A 259 2.62 -2.41 1.05
N GLN A 260 1.84 -1.40 1.45
CA GLN A 260 0.49 -1.58 2.02
C GLN A 260 -0.50 -2.14 0.99
N GLU A 261 -0.47 -1.66 -0.26
CA GLU A 261 -1.26 -2.23 -1.36
C GLU A 261 -0.97 -3.73 -1.52
N ILE A 262 0.32 -4.12 -1.52
CA ILE A 262 0.73 -5.51 -1.66
C ILE A 262 0.33 -6.34 -0.43
N ALA A 263 0.55 -5.82 0.78
CA ALA A 263 0.14 -6.50 2.01
C ALA A 263 -1.38 -6.76 2.03
N PHE A 264 -2.18 -5.81 1.56
CA PHE A 264 -3.62 -5.98 1.43
C PHE A 264 -3.98 -7.10 0.43
N LEU A 265 -3.28 -7.16 -0.70
CA LEU A 265 -3.58 -8.12 -1.77
C LEU A 265 -3.13 -9.55 -1.45
N ILE A 266 -1.92 -9.72 -0.90
CA ILE A 266 -1.29 -11.05 -0.73
C ILE A 266 -0.84 -11.36 0.70
N GLY A 267 -1.03 -10.46 1.67
CA GLY A 267 -0.62 -10.69 3.06
C GLY A 267 -1.33 -11.88 3.71
N VAL A 268 -2.60 -12.12 3.36
CA VAL A 268 -3.36 -13.29 3.84
C VAL A 268 -2.81 -14.64 3.35
N VAL A 269 -2.03 -14.63 2.26
CA VAL A 269 -1.36 -15.84 1.74
C VAL A 269 -0.21 -16.24 2.65
N GLY A 270 0.31 -15.32 3.46
CA GLY A 270 1.36 -15.57 4.44
C GLY A 270 2.77 -15.64 3.87
N ILE A 271 2.95 -15.43 2.55
CA ILE A 271 4.27 -15.47 1.89
C ILE A 271 4.96 -14.09 1.80
N TYR A 272 4.24 -13.00 2.04
CA TYR A 272 4.76 -11.64 1.92
C TYR A 272 5.16 -11.10 3.29
N SER A 273 6.41 -10.66 3.41
CA SER A 273 6.93 -10.03 4.64
C SER A 273 7.55 -8.68 4.30
N ARG A 274 7.07 -7.62 4.96
CA ARG A 274 7.52 -6.25 4.75
C ARG A 274 8.19 -5.73 6.01
N PHE A 275 9.47 -5.37 5.92
CA PHE A 275 10.19 -4.73 7.03
C PHE A 275 10.59 -3.31 6.63
N SER A 276 10.13 -2.32 7.40
CA SER A 276 10.34 -0.90 7.13
C SER A 276 10.34 -0.14 8.45
N VAL A 277 11.45 0.51 8.79
CA VAL A 277 11.64 1.17 10.10
C VAL A 277 10.69 2.37 10.24
N ASN A 278 9.90 2.42 11.32
CA ASN A 278 9.10 3.60 11.65
C ASN A 278 9.97 4.74 12.20
N GLN A 279 9.86 5.91 11.58
CA GLN A 279 10.64 7.11 11.83
C GLN A 279 9.94 8.16 12.71
N ASP A 280 8.69 7.92 13.13
CA ASP A 280 7.89 8.88 13.91
C ASP A 280 8.52 9.31 15.23
N ASN A 281 9.33 8.44 15.84
CA ASN A 281 10.00 8.71 17.11
C ASN A 281 11.34 9.45 16.93
N LEU A 282 11.74 9.81 15.71
CA LEU A 282 12.93 10.61 15.41
C LEU A 282 12.74 12.08 15.83
N LYS A 283 12.80 12.36 17.12
CA LYS A 283 12.94 13.74 17.62
C LYS A 283 14.42 14.08 17.79
N ALA A 284 15.09 14.48 16.71
CA ALA A 284 16.38 15.16 16.84
C ALA A 284 16.65 16.11 15.66
N PRO A 285 16.92 17.41 15.92
CA PRO A 285 17.58 18.30 14.97
C PRO A 285 19.09 18.20 15.21
N MET A 286 19.84 17.39 14.45
CA MET A 286 21.30 17.32 14.58
C MET A 286 22.00 17.12 13.24
N GLY A 287 23.27 17.57 13.17
CA GLY A 287 24.05 17.70 11.95
C GLY A 287 24.29 16.40 11.18
N HIS A 288 24.73 16.55 9.92
CA HIS A 288 24.83 15.49 8.90
C HIS A 288 25.66 14.26 9.30
N ARG A 289 26.61 14.36 10.25
CA ARG A 289 27.44 13.22 10.70
C ARG A 289 26.74 12.28 11.68
N ASP A 290 25.74 12.76 12.43
CA ASP A 290 25.03 11.97 13.44
C ASP A 290 23.85 11.18 12.84
N TYR A 291 23.52 11.44 11.57
CA TYR A 291 22.35 10.87 10.91
C TYR A 291 22.49 9.38 10.59
N LEU A 292 23.67 8.90 10.17
CA LEU A 292 23.89 7.47 9.90
C LEU A 292 23.86 6.63 11.18
N ALA A 293 24.47 7.13 12.26
CA ALA A 293 24.40 6.48 13.56
C ALA A 293 22.96 6.39 14.08
N LEU A 294 22.16 7.44 13.84
CA LEU A 294 20.73 7.47 14.17
C LEU A 294 19.94 6.42 13.37
N VAL A 295 20.19 6.27 12.06
CA VAL A 295 19.55 5.23 11.23
C VAL A 295 19.80 3.84 11.81
N ILE A 296 21.05 3.54 12.17
CA ILE A 296 21.43 2.24 12.76
C ILE A 296 20.69 2.04 14.09
N GLN A 297 20.79 3.00 15.02
CA GLN A 297 20.15 2.90 16.34
C GLN A 297 18.62 2.73 16.25
N CYS A 298 17.97 3.42 15.32
CA CYS A 298 16.53 3.26 15.10
C CYS A 298 16.18 1.89 14.51
N THR A 299 17.04 1.37 13.63
CA THR A 299 16.85 0.03 13.07
C THR A 299 17.05 -1.04 14.15
N GLU A 300 18.05 -0.90 15.02
CA GLU A 300 18.24 -1.78 16.17
C GLU A 300 17.03 -1.77 17.10
N THR A 301 16.48 -0.59 17.40
CA THR A 301 15.28 -0.45 18.24
C THR A 301 14.06 -1.11 17.57
N TYR A 302 13.90 -0.91 16.27
CA TYR A 302 12.83 -1.54 15.49
C TYR A 302 12.92 -3.07 15.49
N LEU A 303 14.13 -3.63 15.40
CA LEU A 303 14.38 -5.07 15.45
C LEU A 303 14.17 -5.69 16.83
N LEU A 304 14.11 -4.88 17.89
CA LEU A 304 13.77 -5.30 19.26
C LEU A 304 12.27 -5.20 19.56
N ASP A 305 11.47 -4.66 18.65
CA ASP A 305 10.02 -4.59 18.81
C ASP A 305 9.40 -5.98 18.71
N SER A 306 8.45 -6.28 19.60
CA SER A 306 7.85 -7.62 19.69
C SER A 306 7.04 -8.02 18.46
N GLU A 307 6.43 -7.05 17.76
CA GLU A 307 5.68 -7.31 16.52
C GLU A 307 6.67 -7.66 15.40
N THR A 308 7.73 -6.87 15.25
CA THR A 308 8.81 -7.14 14.30
C THR A 308 9.49 -8.49 14.55
N GLU A 309 9.75 -8.84 15.82
CA GLU A 309 10.33 -10.13 16.17
C GLU A 309 9.43 -11.31 15.79
N SER A 310 8.10 -11.17 16.00
CA SER A 310 7.11 -12.18 15.59
C SER A 310 7.04 -12.33 14.07
N GLU A 311 7.13 -11.24 13.31
CA GLU A 311 7.15 -11.27 11.84
C GLU A 311 8.44 -11.91 11.30
N LEU A 312 9.59 -11.61 11.90
CA LEU A 312 10.87 -12.23 11.55
C LEU A 312 10.86 -13.74 11.80
N GLU A 313 10.23 -14.18 12.89
CA GLU A 313 10.06 -15.60 13.20
C GLU A 313 9.11 -16.30 12.22
N THR A 314 8.05 -15.61 11.79
CA THR A 314 7.15 -16.09 10.74
C THR A 314 7.89 -16.25 9.40
N LEU A 315 8.70 -15.26 9.02
CA LEU A 315 9.56 -15.34 7.82
C LEU A 315 10.51 -16.55 7.91
N ARG A 316 11.18 -16.73 9.06
CA ARG A 316 12.09 -17.86 9.31
C ARG A 316 11.36 -19.20 9.18
N HIS A 317 10.16 -19.31 9.75
CA HIS A 317 9.33 -20.51 9.65
C HIS A 317 8.96 -20.84 8.20
N ASN A 318 8.58 -19.83 7.40
CA ASN A 318 8.25 -20.00 5.98
C ASN A 318 9.45 -20.47 5.14
N TRP A 319 10.67 -20.09 5.52
CA TRP A 319 11.89 -20.45 4.78
C TRP A 319 12.41 -21.85 5.07
N THR A 320 12.05 -22.40 6.23
CA THR A 320 12.52 -23.70 6.74
C THR A 320 11.46 -24.79 6.60
N SER A 321 10.18 -24.43 6.59
CA SER A 321 9.06 -25.36 6.45
C SER A 321 8.68 -25.51 4.97
N GLN A 322 8.35 -26.73 4.52
CA GLN A 322 7.64 -26.95 3.24
C GLN A 322 6.18 -26.47 3.36
N GLY A 323 6.01 -25.17 3.62
CA GLY A 323 4.73 -24.53 3.94
C GLY A 323 3.90 -24.15 2.71
N VAL A 324 2.91 -23.27 2.95
CA VAL A 324 1.96 -22.76 1.94
C VAL A 324 2.72 -22.09 0.81
N SER A 325 2.64 -22.67 -0.40
CA SER A 325 3.20 -22.10 -1.62
C SER A 325 2.10 -21.59 -2.54
N ILE A 326 2.29 -20.41 -3.12
CA ILE A 326 1.46 -19.86 -4.19
C ILE A 326 2.24 -19.87 -5.50
N THR A 327 1.60 -20.16 -6.64
CA THR A 327 2.31 -20.12 -7.93
C THR A 327 2.50 -18.68 -8.39
N LEU A 328 3.52 -18.45 -9.22
CA LEU A 328 3.77 -17.15 -9.82
C LEU A 328 2.60 -16.64 -10.71
N ALA A 329 1.85 -17.54 -11.35
CA ALA A 329 0.61 -17.20 -12.05
C ALA A 329 -0.44 -16.58 -11.10
N GLN A 330 -0.73 -17.28 -10.00
CA GLN A 330 -1.72 -16.82 -9.01
C GLN A 330 -1.31 -15.48 -8.40
N LEU A 331 -0.02 -15.33 -8.08
CA LEU A 331 0.54 -14.06 -7.58
C LEU A 331 0.39 -12.93 -8.61
N GLY A 332 0.64 -13.24 -9.88
CA GLY A 332 0.49 -12.32 -11.00
C GLY A 332 -0.94 -11.86 -11.25
N GLU A 333 -1.92 -12.76 -11.12
CA GLU A 333 -3.34 -12.44 -11.25
C GLU A 333 -3.83 -11.51 -10.15
N VAL A 334 -3.49 -11.81 -8.89
CA VAL A 334 -3.85 -10.97 -7.73
C VAL A 334 -3.34 -9.54 -7.90
N ILE A 335 -2.14 -9.38 -8.45
CA ILE A 335 -1.52 -8.07 -8.69
C ILE A 335 -2.13 -7.36 -9.90
N ALA A 336 -2.42 -8.07 -10.99
CA ALA A 336 -3.06 -7.50 -12.15
C ALA A 336 -4.43 -6.88 -11.79
N VAL A 337 -5.19 -7.58 -10.94
CA VAL A 337 -6.47 -7.11 -10.39
C VAL A 337 -6.25 -5.86 -9.54
N GLY A 338 -5.31 -5.89 -8.58
CA GLY A 338 -5.01 -4.74 -7.72
C GLY A 338 -4.54 -3.50 -8.50
N GLN A 339 -3.65 -3.68 -9.48
CA GLN A 339 -3.16 -2.58 -10.34
C GLN A 339 -4.26 -2.02 -11.25
N TRP A 340 -5.19 -2.86 -11.70
CA TRP A 340 -6.32 -2.41 -12.51
C TRP A 340 -7.24 -1.49 -11.70
N PHE A 341 -7.60 -1.90 -10.47
CA PHE A 341 -8.40 -1.08 -9.55
C PHE A 341 -7.71 0.25 -9.19
N ALA A 342 -6.39 0.23 -8.94
CA ALA A 342 -5.62 1.43 -8.63
C ALA A 342 -5.54 2.43 -9.80
N ARG A 343 -5.53 1.95 -11.05
CA ARG A 343 -5.45 2.80 -12.26
C ARG A 343 -6.79 3.34 -12.74
N HIS A 344 -7.90 2.71 -12.38
CA HIS A 344 -9.23 3.04 -12.89
C HIS A 344 -10.28 3.34 -11.80
N PRO A 345 -9.97 4.07 -10.71
CA PRO A 345 -10.91 4.26 -9.60
C PRO A 345 -12.22 4.97 -10.02
N ARG A 346 -12.20 5.75 -11.11
CA ARG A 346 -13.38 6.45 -11.66
C ARG A 346 -13.90 5.87 -12.99
N GLN A 347 -13.10 5.10 -13.72
CA GLN A 347 -13.50 4.56 -15.03
C GLN A 347 -14.31 3.27 -14.92
N THR A 348 -14.31 2.60 -13.76
CA THR A 348 -15.25 1.50 -13.45
C THR A 348 -16.72 1.96 -13.54
N ILE A 349 -16.99 3.26 -13.35
CA ILE A 349 -18.35 3.85 -13.43
C ILE A 349 -18.68 4.34 -14.86
N SER A 350 -17.67 4.63 -15.70
CA SER A 350 -17.90 5.27 -17.01
C SER A 350 -17.71 4.33 -18.21
N LEU A 351 -16.99 3.21 -18.12
CA LEU A 351 -16.66 2.39 -19.30
C LEU A 351 -17.75 1.38 -19.71
N VAL A 352 -18.83 1.20 -18.92
CA VAL A 352 -19.92 0.27 -19.28
C VAL A 352 -21.03 0.94 -20.10
N ASN A 353 -21.09 2.27 -20.14
CA ASN A 353 -22.11 2.98 -20.92
C ASN A 353 -21.83 3.06 -22.44
N ASP A 354 -20.62 2.74 -22.90
CA ASP A 354 -20.23 2.84 -24.32
C ASP A 354 -20.08 1.49 -25.05
N ILE A 355 -20.38 0.36 -24.41
CA ILE A 355 -20.57 -0.90 -25.16
C ILE A 355 -21.99 -0.91 -25.72
N LEU A 356 -22.16 -0.22 -26.86
CA LEU A 356 -23.29 -0.39 -27.75
C LEU A 356 -23.50 -1.89 -28.01
N TYR A 357 -24.61 -2.43 -27.52
CA TYR A 357 -25.16 -3.70 -28.00
C TYR A 357 -25.47 -3.58 -29.51
N PRO A 358 -25.02 -4.51 -30.35
CA PRO A 358 -25.80 -4.86 -31.53
C PRO A 358 -26.14 -6.35 -31.46
N ALA A 359 -27.38 -6.63 -31.10
CA ALA A 359 -28.03 -7.85 -31.52
C ALA A 359 -28.07 -7.87 -33.06
N ARG A 360 -27.20 -8.65 -33.72
CA ARG A 360 -27.45 -9.27 -35.03
C ARG A 360 -26.39 -10.32 -35.36
N LYS A 361 -26.88 -11.55 -35.58
CA LYS A 361 -26.16 -12.69 -36.17
C LYS A 361 -25.45 -12.26 -37.45
N ILE A 362 -24.11 -12.37 -37.48
CA ILE A 362 -23.35 -12.53 -38.71
C ILE A 362 -22.24 -13.54 -38.43
N ASP A 363 -22.23 -14.63 -39.21
CA ASP A 363 -21.19 -15.64 -39.23
C ASP A 363 -19.84 -15.02 -39.61
N PHE A 364 -18.83 -15.14 -38.75
CA PHE A 364 -17.44 -14.82 -39.08
C PHE A 364 -16.53 -15.99 -38.71
N LYS A 365 -15.85 -16.55 -39.72
CA LYS A 365 -14.76 -17.53 -39.54
C LYS A 365 -13.55 -16.83 -38.93
N PRO A 366 -12.85 -17.44 -37.95
CA PRO A 366 -11.73 -16.79 -37.29
C PRO A 366 -10.45 -16.93 -38.13
N SER A 367 -9.84 -15.81 -38.49
CA SER A 367 -8.42 -15.73 -38.80
C SER A 367 -7.68 -15.28 -37.54
N TYR A 368 -6.78 -16.14 -37.07
CA TYR A 368 -5.97 -15.97 -35.87
C TYR A 368 -5.23 -14.61 -35.81
N GLN A 369 -5.39 -13.90 -34.69
CA GLN A 369 -4.45 -12.91 -34.17
C GLN A 369 -4.22 -13.15 -32.67
N LEU A 370 -2.97 -12.93 -32.26
CA LEU A 370 -2.36 -13.21 -30.96
C LEU A 370 -2.81 -12.18 -29.90
N GLY A 371 -3.31 -12.62 -28.74
CA GLY A 371 -2.99 -11.95 -27.46
C GLY A 371 -4.10 -11.54 -26.49
N SER A 372 -5.40 -11.70 -26.78
CA SER A 372 -6.44 -11.47 -25.76
C SER A 372 -6.73 -12.76 -24.99
N MET A 373 -6.18 -12.90 -23.78
CA MET A 373 -6.74 -13.86 -22.82
C MET A 373 -8.23 -13.53 -22.62
N PRO A 374 -9.15 -14.51 -22.63
CA PRO A 374 -10.53 -14.24 -22.28
C PRO A 374 -10.56 -13.75 -20.82
N LEU A 375 -11.16 -12.56 -20.59
CA LEU A 375 -11.41 -12.09 -19.22
C LEU A 375 -12.25 -13.15 -18.50
N VAL A 376 -11.64 -13.81 -17.51
CA VAL A 376 -12.35 -14.74 -16.63
C VAL A 376 -13.11 -13.91 -15.61
N ASP A 377 -14.40 -14.21 -15.39
CA ASP A 377 -15.22 -13.49 -14.43
C ASP A 377 -14.60 -13.67 -13.02
N PRO A 378 -14.24 -12.59 -12.30
CA PRO A 378 -13.62 -12.67 -10.96
C PRO A 378 -14.45 -13.48 -9.95
N SER A 379 -15.78 -13.54 -10.13
CA SER A 379 -16.67 -14.37 -9.33
C SER A 379 -16.43 -15.87 -9.43
N SER A 380 -15.75 -16.31 -10.50
CA SER A 380 -15.42 -17.72 -10.76
C SER A 380 -14.02 -18.13 -10.28
N VAL A 381 -13.21 -17.17 -9.81
CA VAL A 381 -11.80 -17.37 -9.44
C VAL A 381 -11.55 -17.03 -7.96
N LEU A 382 -12.22 -16.01 -7.43
CA LEU A 382 -12.00 -15.53 -6.07
C LEU A 382 -12.84 -16.31 -5.05
N LEU A 383 -12.24 -16.63 -3.90
CA LEU A 383 -12.96 -17.09 -2.72
C LEU A 383 -13.93 -15.99 -2.25
N TYR A 384 -15.09 -16.41 -1.74
CA TYR A 384 -16.18 -15.52 -1.34
C TYR A 384 -15.70 -14.40 -0.39
N GLU A 385 -14.88 -14.73 0.62
CA GLU A 385 -14.43 -13.77 1.62
C GLU A 385 -13.52 -12.67 1.04
N ILE A 386 -12.68 -13.02 0.07
CA ILE A 386 -11.79 -12.08 -0.62
C ILE A 386 -12.61 -11.16 -1.51
N TRP A 387 -13.56 -11.75 -2.24
CA TRP A 387 -14.43 -11.01 -3.15
C TRP A 387 -15.26 -9.96 -2.40
N ILE A 388 -15.86 -10.32 -1.25
CA ILE A 388 -16.60 -9.38 -0.40
C ILE A 388 -15.71 -8.25 0.11
N LYS A 389 -14.49 -8.54 0.55
CA LYS A 389 -13.55 -7.49 1.01
C LYS A 389 -13.16 -6.53 -0.10
N CYS A 390 -12.90 -7.03 -1.30
CA CYS A 390 -12.61 -6.19 -2.46
C CYS A 390 -13.79 -5.28 -2.79
N LEU A 391 -15.01 -5.82 -2.77
CA LEU A 391 -16.20 -5.02 -3.04
C LEU A 391 -16.46 -3.99 -1.96
N LEU A 392 -16.32 -4.34 -0.68
CA LEU A 392 -16.46 -3.39 0.43
C LEU A 392 -15.49 -2.22 0.31
N TYR A 393 -14.27 -2.45 -0.18
CA TYR A 393 -13.30 -1.39 -0.44
C TYR A 393 -13.73 -0.49 -1.61
N VAL A 394 -14.18 -1.07 -2.72
CA VAL A 394 -14.62 -0.32 -3.91
C VAL A 394 -15.82 0.57 -3.61
N ILE A 395 -16.76 0.05 -2.82
CA ILE A 395 -17.99 0.77 -2.47
C ILE A 395 -17.82 1.63 -1.20
N GLN A 396 -16.62 1.67 -0.62
CA GLN A 396 -16.33 2.45 0.58
C GLN A 396 -16.56 3.94 0.28
N GLU A 397 -17.32 4.60 1.15
CA GLU A 397 -17.73 6.01 1.00
C GLU A 397 -18.62 6.33 -0.24
N VAL A 398 -19.07 5.33 -1.00
CA VAL A 398 -19.93 5.50 -2.20
C VAL A 398 -21.41 5.33 -1.82
N PRO A 399 -22.26 6.36 -1.90
CA PRO A 399 -23.67 6.28 -1.47
C PRO A 399 -24.51 5.24 -2.20
N THR A 400 -24.27 5.05 -3.49
CA THR A 400 -24.91 4.03 -4.33
C THR A 400 -24.46 2.61 -3.98
N GLY A 401 -23.33 2.48 -3.27
CA GLY A 401 -22.79 1.24 -2.76
C GLY A 401 -22.65 0.15 -3.83
N PRO A 402 -23.13 -1.08 -3.58
CA PRO A 402 -22.97 -2.18 -4.52
C PRO A 402 -24.01 -2.17 -5.65
N LEU A 403 -24.97 -1.23 -5.68
CA LEU A 403 -26.00 -1.15 -6.73
C LEU A 403 -25.39 -0.97 -8.12
N GLU A 404 -24.32 -0.19 -8.24
CA GLU A 404 -23.63 0.06 -9.51
C GLU A 404 -23.01 -1.22 -10.09
N LEU A 405 -22.70 -2.18 -9.22
CA LEU A 405 -22.01 -3.42 -9.58
C LEU A 405 -22.98 -4.56 -9.93
N LEU A 406 -24.28 -4.39 -9.69
CA LEU A 406 -25.32 -5.37 -10.03
C LEU A 406 -25.46 -5.60 -11.55
N THR A 407 -25.02 -4.65 -12.35
CA THR A 407 -25.15 -4.69 -13.81
C THR A 407 -23.95 -5.34 -14.53
N VAL A 408 -22.91 -5.74 -13.77
CA VAL A 408 -21.65 -6.27 -14.30
C VAL A 408 -21.84 -7.62 -15.00
N SER A 409 -22.44 -8.59 -14.31
CA SER A 409 -22.76 -9.90 -14.87
C SER A 409 -23.87 -10.57 -14.06
N LYS A 410 -24.49 -11.62 -14.61
CA LYS A 410 -25.49 -12.40 -13.85
C LYS A 410 -24.88 -13.06 -12.60
N SER A 411 -23.62 -13.48 -12.66
CA SER A 411 -22.91 -14.08 -11.53
C SER A 411 -22.66 -13.04 -10.43
N TRP A 412 -22.25 -11.84 -10.81
CA TRP A 412 -22.10 -10.72 -9.89
C TRP A 412 -23.43 -10.34 -9.25
N TYR A 413 -24.49 -10.21 -10.04
CA TYR A 413 -25.81 -9.92 -9.51
C TYR A 413 -26.21 -10.89 -8.39
N MET A 414 -26.10 -12.20 -8.64
CA MET A 414 -26.45 -13.22 -7.64
C MET A 414 -25.57 -13.11 -6.40
N LEU A 415 -24.24 -13.03 -6.58
CA LEU A 415 -23.32 -12.96 -5.44
C LEU A 415 -23.51 -11.70 -4.61
N ILE A 416 -23.66 -10.52 -5.21
CA ILE A 416 -23.85 -9.28 -4.46
C ILE A 416 -25.16 -9.33 -3.68
N VAL A 417 -26.25 -9.76 -4.31
CA VAL A 417 -27.57 -9.84 -3.67
C VAL A 417 -27.56 -10.85 -2.52
N ASP A 418 -26.87 -11.99 -2.68
CA ASP A 418 -26.76 -13.05 -1.67
C ASP A 418 -25.75 -12.73 -0.55
N SER A 419 -25.16 -11.52 -0.55
CA SER A 419 -24.09 -11.12 0.38
C SER A 419 -24.51 -9.98 1.32
N PRO A 420 -25.05 -10.29 2.51
CA PRO A 420 -25.61 -9.28 3.41
C PRO A 420 -24.63 -8.20 3.85
N LEU A 421 -23.34 -8.54 3.94
CA LEU A 421 -22.29 -7.63 4.42
C LEU A 421 -22.09 -6.41 3.51
N LEU A 422 -22.34 -6.54 2.20
CA LEU A 422 -22.20 -5.44 1.24
C LEU A 422 -23.26 -4.35 1.41
N TRP A 423 -24.36 -4.68 2.09
CA TRP A 423 -25.54 -3.83 2.24
C TRP A 423 -25.62 -3.15 3.62
N THR A 424 -24.55 -3.21 4.41
CA THR A 424 -24.53 -2.76 5.82
C THR A 424 -24.29 -1.26 5.99
N ASN A 425 -23.70 -0.59 4.99
CA ASN A 425 -23.44 0.85 5.01
C ASN A 425 -24.60 1.62 4.35
N VAL A 426 -25.38 2.36 5.13
CA VAL A 426 -26.58 3.08 4.68
C VAL A 426 -26.31 4.57 4.68
N PHE A 427 -26.46 5.22 3.53
CA PHE A 427 -26.19 6.64 3.34
C PHE A 427 -27.48 7.46 3.18
N LEU A 428 -27.64 8.49 4.02
CA LEU A 428 -28.70 9.49 3.96
C LEU A 428 -28.12 10.84 3.48
N GLU A 429 -28.49 11.27 2.29
CA GLU A 429 -27.99 12.46 1.58
C GLU A 429 -29.10 13.34 0.95
N ASN A 430 -30.37 13.00 1.16
CA ASN A 430 -31.56 13.57 0.52
C ASN A 430 -31.55 13.48 -1.02
N SER A 431 -30.99 12.41 -1.60
CA SER A 431 -31.06 12.16 -3.05
C SER A 431 -32.47 11.73 -3.48
N GLU A 432 -32.79 11.88 -4.77
CA GLU A 432 -34.09 11.50 -5.33
C GLU A 432 -34.42 10.01 -5.15
N ASP A 433 -33.40 9.15 -5.15
CA ASP A 433 -33.51 7.69 -5.05
C ASP A 433 -33.33 7.14 -3.61
N GLU A 434 -33.06 8.02 -2.63
CA GLU A 434 -32.61 7.64 -1.29
C GLU A 434 -33.52 6.60 -0.62
N ALA A 435 -34.83 6.84 -0.58
CA ALA A 435 -35.76 5.96 0.12
C ALA A 435 -35.78 4.54 -0.46
N SER A 436 -35.71 4.42 -1.79
CA SER A 436 -35.66 3.12 -2.47
C SER A 436 -34.33 2.41 -2.21
N ARG A 437 -33.25 3.18 -2.18
CA ARG A 437 -31.91 2.69 -1.86
C ARG A 437 -31.86 2.20 -0.42
N VAL A 438 -32.21 3.04 0.56
CA VAL A 438 -32.23 2.70 1.98
C VAL A 438 -33.05 1.44 2.24
N TRP A 439 -34.26 1.36 1.67
CA TRP A 439 -35.09 0.16 1.79
C TRP A 439 -34.37 -1.10 1.26
N THR A 440 -33.73 -1.00 0.09
CA THR A 440 -32.99 -2.11 -0.52
C THR A 440 -31.82 -2.57 0.35
N PHE A 441 -31.04 -1.63 0.89
CA PHE A 441 -29.92 -1.94 1.78
C PHE A 441 -30.39 -2.58 3.09
N LEU A 442 -31.45 -2.07 3.70
CA LEU A 442 -32.02 -2.64 4.92
C LEU A 442 -32.56 -4.06 4.72
N TYR A 443 -33.19 -4.30 3.57
CA TYR A 443 -33.71 -5.61 3.20
C TYR A 443 -32.59 -6.62 2.94
N LEU A 444 -31.61 -6.27 2.10
CA LEU A 444 -30.54 -7.19 1.70
C LEU A 444 -29.46 -7.39 2.78
N SER A 445 -29.34 -6.47 3.75
CA SER A 445 -28.44 -6.65 4.89
C SER A 445 -28.94 -7.68 5.92
N THR A 446 -30.16 -8.20 5.79
CA THR A 446 -30.73 -9.28 6.64
C THR A 446 -30.65 -8.97 8.14
N ASP A 447 -29.86 -9.71 8.94
CA ASP A 447 -29.64 -9.47 10.37
C ASP A 447 -28.27 -8.82 10.65
N SER A 448 -27.55 -8.40 9.61
CA SER A 448 -26.20 -7.85 9.74
C SER A 448 -26.22 -6.49 10.46
N PRO A 449 -25.14 -6.15 11.19
CA PRO A 449 -25.02 -4.85 11.82
C PRO A 449 -25.03 -3.72 10.79
N LEU A 450 -25.65 -2.60 11.14
CA LEU A 450 -25.82 -1.45 10.25
C LEU A 450 -24.91 -0.29 10.67
N HIS A 451 -24.34 0.37 9.66
CA HIS A 451 -23.54 1.56 9.77
C HIS A 451 -24.24 2.70 9.03
N ILE A 452 -24.80 3.65 9.79
CA ILE A 452 -25.61 4.73 9.24
C ILE A 452 -24.74 5.96 9.05
N HIS A 453 -24.78 6.54 7.84
CA HIS A 453 -24.01 7.71 7.45
C HIS A 453 -24.97 8.81 7.00
N ILE A 454 -25.10 9.85 7.81
CA ILE A 454 -25.95 11.01 7.54
C ILE A 454 -25.05 12.11 6.96
N ARG A 455 -25.13 12.29 5.63
CA ARG A 455 -24.32 13.25 4.86
C ARG A 455 -25.07 14.52 4.48
N THR A 456 -26.08 14.86 5.27
CA THR A 456 -26.90 16.06 5.08
C THR A 456 -27.11 16.74 6.43
N ILE A 457 -27.23 18.07 6.40
CA ILE A 457 -27.44 18.88 7.61
C ILE A 457 -28.82 18.59 8.21
N LEU A 458 -29.81 18.29 7.37
CA LEU A 458 -31.20 18.00 7.76
C LEU A 458 -31.70 16.80 6.94
N PRO A 459 -31.62 15.58 7.46
CA PRO A 459 -32.13 14.40 6.77
C PRO A 459 -33.67 14.45 6.64
N SER A 460 -34.17 13.91 5.54
CA SER A 460 -35.62 13.75 5.34
C SER A 460 -36.20 12.71 6.33
N ASN A 461 -37.40 12.96 6.83
CA ASN A 461 -38.04 12.04 7.79
C ASN A 461 -38.29 10.65 7.20
N HIS A 462 -38.51 10.56 5.88
CA HIS A 462 -38.97 9.32 5.25
C HIS A 462 -37.92 8.20 5.33
N SER A 463 -36.65 8.48 5.04
CA SER A 463 -35.59 7.47 5.11
C SER A 463 -35.19 7.14 6.55
N LEU A 464 -35.38 8.08 7.47
CA LEU A 464 -35.17 7.85 8.90
C LEU A 464 -36.26 6.96 9.52
N GLU A 465 -37.51 7.12 9.10
CA GLU A 465 -38.62 6.22 9.47
C GLU A 465 -38.33 4.78 9.04
N LEU A 466 -37.70 4.58 7.88
CA LEU A 466 -37.28 3.25 7.42
C LEU A 466 -36.24 2.60 8.34
N LEU A 467 -35.44 3.37 9.09
CA LEU A 467 -34.45 2.83 10.03
C LEU A 467 -35.09 2.34 11.34
N HIS A 468 -36.29 2.83 11.70
CA HIS A 468 -36.91 2.56 12.99
C HIS A 468 -37.06 1.06 13.32
N PRO A 469 -37.52 0.20 12.39
CA PRO A 469 -37.62 -1.24 12.66
C PRO A 469 -36.27 -1.94 12.83
N HIS A 470 -35.17 -1.31 12.39
CA HIS A 470 -33.83 -1.88 12.36
C HIS A 470 -32.89 -1.28 13.42
N ARG A 471 -33.42 -0.47 14.35
CA ARG A 471 -32.63 0.24 15.37
C ARG A 471 -31.68 -0.66 16.16
N SER A 472 -32.12 -1.86 16.55
CA SER A 472 -31.31 -2.83 17.31
C SER A 472 -30.06 -3.31 16.55
N ARG A 473 -30.05 -3.19 15.22
CA ARG A 473 -28.93 -3.59 14.36
C ARG A 473 -27.94 -2.44 14.14
N ILE A 474 -28.31 -1.19 14.42
CA ILE A 474 -27.44 -0.04 14.20
C ILE A 474 -26.29 -0.08 15.21
N LYS A 475 -25.06 -0.08 14.70
CA LYS A 475 -23.83 -0.09 15.51
C LYS A 475 -23.14 1.26 15.52
N THR A 476 -23.15 1.94 14.39
CA THR A 476 -22.52 3.25 14.25
C THR A 476 -23.44 4.23 13.56
N ILE A 477 -23.45 5.46 14.07
CA ILE A 477 -24.09 6.60 13.42
C ILE A 477 -23.00 7.63 13.16
N SER A 478 -22.71 7.90 11.89
CA SER A 478 -21.80 8.95 11.45
C SER A 478 -22.62 10.11 10.89
N ILE A 479 -22.40 11.31 11.40
CA ILE A 479 -23.07 12.53 10.94
C ILE A 479 -21.99 13.44 10.36
N MET A 480 -22.17 13.87 9.11
CA MET A 480 -21.22 14.73 8.40
C MET A 480 -21.83 16.12 8.17
N PRO A 481 -21.01 17.19 8.06
CA PRO A 481 -21.48 18.56 7.84
C PRO A 481 -22.14 18.82 6.46
N GLY A 482 -22.38 17.80 5.63
CA GLY A 482 -22.87 17.94 4.26
C GLY A 482 -21.76 18.16 3.21
N TYR A 483 -22.11 17.95 1.93
CA TYR A 483 -21.20 18.12 0.78
C TYR A 483 -20.91 19.60 0.47
N HIS A 484 -20.05 20.24 1.27
CA HIS A 484 -19.52 21.56 0.92
C HIS A 484 -18.10 21.44 0.34
N THR A 485 -17.94 21.80 -0.94
CA THR A 485 -16.64 21.86 -1.64
C THR A 485 -15.68 22.93 -1.08
N LYS A 486 -16.18 23.79 -0.19
CA LYS A 486 -15.41 24.71 0.65
C LYS A 486 -16.01 24.70 2.04
N ILE A 487 -15.22 24.34 3.05
CA ILE A 487 -15.70 24.40 4.43
C ILE A 487 -15.87 25.87 4.79
N PRO A 488 -17.01 26.27 5.37
CA PRO A 488 -17.19 27.63 5.83
C PRO A 488 -16.16 27.97 6.92
N THR A 489 -15.37 29.01 6.71
CA THR A 489 -14.34 29.51 7.65
C THR A 489 -14.92 30.29 8.85
N LEU A 490 -16.25 30.27 9.03
CA LEU A 490 -16.92 31.00 10.11
C LEU A 490 -17.19 30.11 11.33
N SER A 491 -16.82 30.60 12.52
CA SER A 491 -17.07 29.90 13.80
C SER A 491 -18.55 29.56 14.04
N MET A 492 -19.48 30.32 13.44
CA MET A 492 -20.93 30.09 13.51
C MET A 492 -21.36 28.75 12.88
N TYR A 493 -20.57 28.19 11.96
CA TYR A 493 -20.88 26.92 11.31
C TYR A 493 -20.85 25.74 12.30
N TRP A 494 -19.92 25.78 13.26
CA TRP A 494 -19.79 24.76 14.29
C TRP A 494 -21.03 24.69 15.18
N ASP A 495 -21.55 25.85 15.60
CA ASP A 495 -22.72 25.91 16.46
C ASP A 495 -24.00 25.50 15.71
N GLN A 496 -24.14 25.86 14.42
CA GLN A 496 -25.23 25.38 13.58
C GLN A 496 -25.18 23.86 13.37
N TRP A 497 -24.00 23.29 13.17
CA TRP A 497 -23.84 21.87 12.94
C TRP A 497 -24.02 21.03 14.22
N LYS A 498 -23.56 21.53 15.38
CA LYS A 498 -23.88 20.94 16.69
C LYS A 498 -25.38 20.89 16.93
N TRP A 499 -26.06 22.01 16.69
CA TRP A 499 -27.49 22.09 16.89
C TRP A 499 -28.22 21.11 15.97
N SER A 500 -27.79 21.02 14.71
CA SER A 500 -28.34 20.06 13.74
C SER A 500 -28.09 18.61 14.15
N THR A 501 -26.88 18.28 14.61
CA THR A 501 -26.51 16.93 15.09
C THR A 501 -27.32 16.55 16.33
N SER A 502 -27.45 17.47 17.29
CA SER A 502 -28.23 17.26 18.52
C SER A 502 -29.71 17.14 18.23
N TYR A 503 -30.22 17.90 17.26
CA TYR A 503 -31.58 17.77 16.75
C TYR A 503 -31.79 16.39 16.11
N ILE A 504 -30.88 15.92 15.26
CA ILE A 504 -30.98 14.61 14.61
C ILE A 504 -31.01 13.49 15.64
N LEU A 505 -30.08 13.51 16.60
CA LEU A 505 -30.00 12.50 17.67
C LEU A 505 -31.27 12.52 18.53
N THR A 506 -31.75 13.70 18.92
CA THR A 506 -32.92 13.81 19.81
C THR A 506 -34.23 13.41 19.12
N ASN A 507 -34.42 13.79 17.85
CA ASN A 507 -35.71 13.59 17.17
C ASN A 507 -35.83 12.25 16.45
N PHE A 508 -34.72 11.64 16.06
CA PHE A 508 -34.74 10.41 15.25
C PHE A 508 -34.14 9.20 15.97
N PHE A 509 -33.43 9.45 17.07
CA PHE A 509 -32.86 8.45 17.99
C PHE A 509 -33.23 8.83 19.43
N ASP A 510 -34.52 9.04 19.67
CA ASP A 510 -35.14 9.53 20.90
C ASP A 510 -34.88 8.68 22.15
N GLU A 511 -34.70 7.37 21.98
CA GLU A 511 -34.33 6.43 23.06
C GLU A 511 -32.84 6.48 23.40
N LEU A 512 -32.03 7.17 22.59
CA LEU A 512 -30.58 7.13 22.62
C LEU A 512 -30.06 8.25 23.52
N THR A 513 -29.37 7.87 24.58
CA THR A 513 -28.76 8.80 25.53
C THR A 513 -27.23 8.77 25.43
N PRO A 514 -26.51 9.86 25.73
CA PRO A 514 -25.04 9.85 25.69
C PRO A 514 -24.38 8.79 26.59
N SER A 515 -25.09 8.27 27.60
CA SER A 515 -24.65 7.18 28.48
C SER A 515 -24.58 5.80 27.80
N GLU A 516 -25.31 5.60 26.69
CA GLU A 516 -25.38 4.34 25.95
C GLU A 516 -24.35 4.25 24.82
N LEU A 517 -23.62 5.35 24.59
CA LEU A 517 -22.49 5.38 23.70
C LEU A 517 -21.31 4.62 24.32
N GLU A 518 -20.69 3.77 23.51
CA GLU A 518 -19.42 3.13 23.86
C GLU A 518 -18.28 4.12 23.66
N ASN A 519 -18.25 4.78 22.50
CA ASN A 519 -17.28 5.81 22.14
C ASN A 519 -17.92 6.84 21.20
N SER A 520 -17.45 8.09 21.29
CA SER A 520 -17.71 9.15 20.32
C SER A 520 -16.38 9.69 19.79
N HIS A 521 -16.28 9.86 18.47
CA HIS A 521 -15.07 10.36 17.81
C HIS A 521 -15.43 11.49 16.83
N ALA A 522 -14.58 12.51 16.80
CA ALA A 522 -14.67 13.62 15.86
C ALA A 522 -13.47 13.58 14.92
N GLU A 523 -13.71 13.33 13.63
CA GLU A 523 -12.64 13.44 12.64
C GLU A 523 -12.44 14.90 12.26
N SER A 524 -11.18 15.33 12.11
CA SER A 524 -10.87 16.68 11.66
C SER A 524 -9.80 16.69 10.58
N PHE A 525 -9.82 17.73 9.76
CA PHE A 525 -8.84 17.96 8.72
C PHE A 525 -8.37 19.41 8.72
N ARG A 526 -7.13 19.59 8.27
CA ARG A 526 -6.43 20.87 8.32
C ARG A 526 -6.62 21.64 7.02
N GLY A 527 -7.18 22.84 7.10
CA GLY A 527 -7.32 23.76 5.98
C GLY A 527 -5.99 24.38 5.55
N ALA A 528 -5.99 25.00 4.36
CA ALA A 528 -4.81 25.60 3.73
C ALA A 528 -4.14 26.73 4.55
N HIS A 529 -4.84 27.29 5.53
CA HIS A 529 -4.34 28.34 6.42
C HIS A 529 -4.06 27.85 7.85
N GLY A 530 -4.06 26.52 8.07
CA GLY A 530 -3.74 25.92 9.36
C GLY A 530 -4.92 25.81 10.33
N GLU A 531 -6.12 26.17 9.91
CA GLU A 531 -7.38 25.98 10.65
C GLU A 531 -7.77 24.48 10.67
N TYR A 532 -8.37 24.00 11.76
CA TYR A 532 -8.91 22.64 11.85
C TYR A 532 -10.42 22.66 11.66
N PHE A 533 -10.91 21.81 10.78
CA PHE A 533 -12.33 21.64 10.49
C PHE A 533 -12.74 20.21 10.80
N ILE A 534 -13.87 20.01 11.46
CA ILE A 534 -14.38 18.66 11.74
C ILE A 534 -15.07 18.14 10.47
N SER A 535 -14.70 16.93 10.03
CA SER A 535 -15.25 16.25 8.84
C SER A 535 -16.42 15.32 9.16
N SER A 536 -16.45 14.72 10.35
CA SER A 536 -17.51 13.80 10.77
C SER A 536 -17.57 13.68 12.30
N LEU A 537 -18.77 13.40 12.82
CA LEU A 537 -19.00 12.94 14.19
C LEU A 537 -19.52 11.52 14.14
N GLN A 538 -18.78 10.58 14.73
CA GLN A 538 -19.13 9.17 14.76
C GLN A 538 -19.47 8.74 16.18
N PHE A 539 -20.64 8.12 16.32
CA PHE A 539 -21.16 7.57 17.58
C PHE A 539 -21.20 6.05 17.47
N THR A 540 -20.55 5.35 18.42
CA THR A 540 -20.57 3.89 18.53
C THR A 540 -21.50 3.47 19.65
N LEU A 541 -22.46 2.60 19.35
CA LEU A 541 -23.52 2.18 20.27
C LEU A 541 -23.11 0.91 21.02
N ARG A 542 -23.34 0.85 22.34
CA ARG A 542 -23.10 -0.37 23.13
C ARG A 542 -23.96 -1.51 22.58
N GLY A 543 -23.32 -2.65 22.31
CA GLY A 543 -24.05 -3.84 21.88
C GLY A 543 -25.02 -4.29 22.97
N SER A 544 -26.32 -4.26 22.69
CA SER A 544 -27.33 -4.89 23.53
C SER A 544 -27.10 -6.40 23.53
N SER A 545 -26.70 -6.95 24.68
CA SER A 545 -26.94 -8.35 24.97
C SER A 545 -28.46 -8.56 25.04
N LEU A 546 -28.95 -9.51 24.26
CA LEU A 546 -30.33 -9.99 24.27
C LEU A 546 -30.86 -10.16 25.69
N GLU A 547 -31.89 -9.38 26.04
CA GLU A 547 -33.11 -9.74 26.77
C GLU A 547 -33.75 -8.48 27.36
N THR A 548 -34.61 -7.82 26.59
CA THR A 548 -35.68 -7.00 27.17
C THR A 548 -36.98 -7.36 26.48
N VAL A 549 -37.79 -8.08 27.25
CA VAL A 549 -39.19 -8.43 27.03
C VAL A 549 -39.96 -7.18 26.60
N PHE A 550 -40.64 -7.23 25.45
CA PHE A 550 -41.67 -6.25 25.10
C PHE A 550 -42.88 -6.40 26.05
N PRO A 551 -43.31 -5.34 26.77
CA PRO A 551 -44.68 -5.25 27.24
C PRO A 551 -45.54 -4.58 26.15
N GLU A 552 -46.72 -5.15 25.95
CA GLU A 552 -47.76 -4.70 25.04
C GLU A 552 -48.16 -3.23 25.19
N GLU A 553 -48.68 -2.70 24.07
CA GLU A 553 -49.33 -1.40 23.87
C GLU A 553 -49.96 -0.78 25.13
N GLN A 554 -49.46 0.39 25.52
CA GLN A 554 -50.28 1.38 26.23
C GLN A 554 -50.22 2.72 25.50
N SER A 555 -51.33 3.03 24.84
CA SER A 555 -51.69 4.36 24.39
C SER A 555 -51.70 5.34 25.58
N GLN A 556 -50.75 6.28 25.65
CA GLN A 556 -50.82 7.39 26.60
C GLN A 556 -50.39 8.72 25.98
N ASN A 557 -51.42 9.52 25.66
CA ASN A 557 -51.53 10.97 25.81
C ASN A 557 -50.40 11.88 25.29
N ARG A 558 -50.67 12.47 24.12
CA ARG A 558 -50.11 13.74 23.63
C ARG A 558 -50.38 14.90 24.60
N VAL A 559 -49.56 15.10 25.63
CA VAL A 559 -49.26 16.41 26.25
C VAL A 559 -47.86 16.27 26.89
N ASP A 560 -46.93 17.17 26.54
CA ASP A 560 -45.56 17.40 27.10
C ASP A 560 -44.28 16.99 26.30
N GLU A 561 -44.36 16.60 25.02
CA GLU A 561 -43.14 16.31 24.20
C GLU A 561 -42.20 17.52 23.97
N LYS A 562 -42.71 18.77 24.01
CA LYS A 562 -41.88 19.95 23.69
C LYS A 562 -40.92 20.37 24.79
N THR A 563 -41.16 20.00 26.04
CA THR A 563 -40.36 20.45 27.19
C THR A 563 -39.23 19.47 27.51
N GLU A 564 -39.44 18.17 27.28
CA GLU A 564 -38.41 17.13 27.43
C GLU A 564 -37.41 17.11 26.26
N GLY A 565 -37.88 17.30 25.02
CA GLY A 565 -37.00 17.35 23.84
C GLY A 565 -36.01 18.51 23.85
N ALA A 566 -36.38 19.67 24.42
CA ALA A 566 -35.47 20.80 24.57
C ALA A 566 -34.33 20.51 25.57
N GLY A 567 -34.61 19.77 26.64
CA GLY A 567 -33.60 19.35 27.62
C GLY A 567 -32.62 18.32 27.09
N LEU A 568 -33.07 17.42 26.21
CA LEU A 568 -32.23 16.40 25.56
C LEU A 568 -31.28 16.99 24.50
N ILE A 569 -31.73 17.99 23.74
CA ILE A 569 -30.86 18.74 22.81
C ILE A 569 -29.68 19.38 23.58
N ASP A 570 -29.97 20.06 24.70
CA ASP A 570 -28.92 20.67 25.56
C ASP A 570 -27.96 19.65 26.18
N ILE A 571 -28.39 18.39 26.35
CA ILE A 571 -27.54 17.29 26.83
C ILE A 571 -26.60 16.82 25.72
N TRP A 572 -27.11 16.64 24.50
CA TRP A 572 -26.31 16.25 23.33
C TRP A 572 -25.30 17.33 22.93
N GLU A 573 -25.68 18.61 22.95
CA GLU A 573 -24.77 19.72 22.66
C GLU A 573 -23.59 19.77 23.63
N ARG A 574 -23.83 19.50 24.93
CA ARG A 574 -22.77 19.43 25.94
C ARG A 574 -21.88 18.20 25.78
N HIS A 575 -22.42 17.07 25.31
CA HIS A 575 -21.64 15.86 25.06
C HIS A 575 -20.70 16.03 23.87
N ILE A 576 -21.17 16.61 22.76
CA ILE A 576 -20.38 16.89 21.56
C ILE A 576 -19.25 17.91 21.83
N HIS A 577 -19.36 18.68 22.92
CA HIS A 577 -18.39 19.71 23.32
C HIS A 577 -17.20 19.20 24.14
N ARG A 578 -17.26 17.98 24.69
CA ARG A 578 -16.17 17.33 25.43
C ARG A 578 -15.33 16.48 24.50
#